data_AF-A0A7W0QP91-F1
#
_entry.id   AF-A0A7W0QP91-F1
#
_cell.length_a   1.000
_cell.length_b   1.000
_cell.length_c   1.000
_cell.angle_alpha   90.00
_cell.angle_beta   90.00
_cell.angle_gamma   90.00
#
_symmetry.space_group_name_H-M   'P 1'
#
loop_
_entity.id
_entity.type
_entity.pdbx_description
1 polymer ?
#
loop_
_entity_poly.entity_id
_entity_poly.type
_entity_poly.pdbx_seq_one_letter_code
_entity_poly.pdbx_strand_id
1 'polypeptide(L)'
;MPSRTAEMLRPFFGYVQACTDPSDRLFVPGFAPEVPYFAARRFGGGHVTLFGGYYSSDRDQRRMVRRMLGQSVPLAIVPSDGRAALGSLTIVSDFVQSRYVTIADIPVEGYAEPVLVLIRRDLAGAPPHQPTGWPCPSARPLA
;
A
#
# COMPACT_ATOMS: atom_id res chain seq x y z
N MET A 1 -7.50 -7.33 19.31
CA MET A 1 -8.08 -8.24 18.30
C MET A 1 -7.85 -7.58 16.94
N PRO A 2 -7.30 -8.26 15.93
CA PRO A 2 -7.12 -7.67 14.60
C PRO A 2 -8.46 -7.25 13.99
N SER A 3 -8.47 -6.21 13.17
CA SER A 3 -9.62 -5.90 12.33
C SER A 3 -9.87 -7.00 11.30
N ARG A 4 -11.10 -7.12 10.78
CA ARG A 4 -11.42 -8.06 9.67
C ARG A 4 -10.52 -7.80 8.46
N THR A 5 -10.22 -6.54 8.18
CA THR A 5 -9.26 -6.15 7.14
C THR A 5 -7.89 -6.79 7.36
N ALA A 6 -7.33 -6.71 8.57
CA ALA A 6 -6.06 -7.35 8.89
C ALA A 6 -6.12 -8.88 8.80
N GLU A 7 -7.24 -9.50 9.18
CA GLU A 7 -7.42 -10.94 9.05
C GLU A 7 -7.42 -11.41 7.59
N MET A 8 -8.09 -10.67 6.70
CA MET A 8 -8.11 -10.97 5.27
C MET A 8 -6.76 -10.70 4.58
N LEU A 9 -5.94 -9.81 5.16
CA LEU A 9 -4.59 -9.49 4.67
C LEU A 9 -3.50 -10.45 5.17
N ARG A 10 -3.82 -11.54 5.87
CA ARG A 10 -2.82 -12.53 6.30
C ARG A 10 -1.88 -13.00 5.16
N PRO A 11 -2.37 -13.37 3.95
CA PRO A 11 -1.49 -13.75 2.84
C PRO A 11 -0.59 -12.60 2.40
N PHE A 12 -1.08 -11.36 2.48
CA PHE A 12 -0.33 -10.17 2.13
C PHE A 12 0.87 -9.95 3.05
N PHE A 13 0.74 -10.18 4.36
CA PHE A 13 1.88 -9.99 5.28
C PHE A 13 3.03 -10.95 5.00
N GLY A 14 2.74 -12.22 4.68
CA GLY A 14 3.77 -13.18 4.26
C GLY A 14 4.45 -12.78 2.95
N TYR A 15 3.67 -12.30 1.98
CA TYR A 15 4.20 -11.76 0.72
C TYR A 15 5.12 -10.54 0.94
N VAL A 16 4.74 -9.58 1.79
CA VAL A 16 5.59 -8.42 2.09
C VAL A 16 6.93 -8.87 2.67
N GLN A 17 6.91 -9.82 3.60
CA GLN A 17 8.15 -10.36 4.19
C GLN A 17 9.06 -11.04 3.16
N ALA A 18 8.49 -11.77 2.20
CA ALA A 18 9.25 -12.50 1.18
C ALA A 18 9.75 -11.62 0.02
N CYS A 19 8.98 -10.59 -0.36
CA CYS A 19 9.15 -9.88 -1.63
C CYS A 19 9.56 -8.41 -1.53
N THR A 20 9.80 -7.90 -0.31
CA THR A 20 10.26 -6.52 -0.09
C THR A 20 11.44 -6.48 0.86
N ASP A 21 12.27 -5.43 0.74
CA ASP A 21 13.37 -5.17 1.65
C ASP A 21 12.82 -4.73 3.03
N PRO A 22 13.47 -5.10 4.16
CA PRO A 22 13.03 -4.64 5.49
C PRO A 22 13.01 -3.12 5.67
N SER A 23 13.78 -2.37 4.87
CA SER A 23 13.79 -0.91 4.86
C SER A 23 12.68 -0.29 4.00
N ASP A 24 12.00 -1.09 3.18
CA ASP A 24 10.85 -0.66 2.40
C ASP A 24 9.71 -0.18 3.30
N ARG A 25 8.87 0.67 2.72
CA ARG A 25 7.75 1.31 3.40
C ARG A 25 6.46 1.00 2.68
N LEU A 26 5.35 1.03 3.41
CA LEU A 26 4.01 0.85 2.85
C LEU A 26 3.28 2.17 2.87
N PHE A 27 2.70 2.54 1.73
CA PHE A 27 1.73 3.63 1.69
C PHE A 27 0.33 3.08 1.93
N VAL A 28 -0.36 3.58 2.95
CA VAL A 28 -1.68 3.09 3.35
C VAL A 28 -2.61 4.28 3.53
N PRO A 29 -3.30 4.74 2.46
CA PRO A 29 -4.29 5.80 2.58
C PRO A 29 -5.56 5.27 3.25
N GLY A 30 -6.11 6.00 4.21
CA GLY A 30 -7.23 5.54 5.06
C GLY A 30 -6.78 5.19 6.48
N PHE A 31 -7.65 4.54 7.25
CA PHE A 31 -7.37 4.11 8.62
C PHE A 31 -7.10 2.61 8.73
N ALA A 32 -5.87 2.22 8.41
CA ALA A 32 -5.40 0.84 8.57
C ALA A 32 -3.99 0.77 9.17
N PRO A 33 -3.76 1.31 10.39
CA PRO A 33 -2.44 1.29 11.03
C PRO A 33 -1.94 -0.14 11.35
N GLU A 34 -2.87 -1.09 11.44
CA GLU A 34 -2.58 -2.51 11.62
C GLU A 34 -1.79 -3.10 10.44
N VAL A 35 -1.97 -2.56 9.22
CA VAL A 35 -1.34 -3.12 8.02
C VAL A 35 0.19 -2.96 8.07
N PRO A 36 0.77 -1.77 8.30
CA PRO A 36 2.22 -1.64 8.45
C PRO A 36 2.76 -2.34 9.71
N TYR A 37 1.95 -2.41 10.78
CA TYR A 37 2.30 -3.14 12.00
C TYR A 37 2.51 -4.64 11.73
N PHE A 38 1.52 -5.34 11.17
CA PHE A 38 1.63 -6.76 10.88
C PHE A 38 2.57 -7.08 9.72
N ALA A 39 2.72 -6.16 8.76
CA ALA A 39 3.70 -6.29 7.70
C ALA A 39 5.14 -6.07 8.18
N ALA A 40 5.35 -5.57 9.41
CA ALA A 40 6.65 -5.12 9.93
C ALA A 40 7.34 -4.14 8.95
N ARG A 41 6.59 -3.15 8.47
CA ARG A 41 7.08 -2.09 7.57
C ARG A 41 6.75 -0.72 8.13
N ARG A 42 7.61 0.27 7.83
CA ARG A 42 7.35 1.66 8.22
C ARG A 42 6.33 2.30 7.25
N PHE A 43 5.67 3.36 7.72
CA PHE A 43 4.77 4.15 6.88
C PHE A 43 5.53 4.94 5.80
N GLY A 44 5.00 4.88 4.58
CA GLY A 44 5.38 5.71 3.44
C GLY A 44 4.62 7.05 3.44
N GLY A 45 5.23 8.12 2.94
CA GLY A 45 4.59 9.45 2.88
C GLY A 45 4.54 10.22 4.22
N GLY A 46 4.85 9.55 5.33
CA GLY A 46 5.06 10.17 6.64
C GLY A 46 3.79 10.45 7.44
N HIS A 47 2.69 9.75 7.13
CA HIS A 47 1.45 9.78 7.89
C HIS A 47 1.02 8.34 8.22
N VAL A 48 0.57 8.13 9.45
CA VAL A 48 0.04 6.84 9.92
C VAL A 48 -1.37 6.59 9.37
N THR A 49 -2.10 7.67 9.14
CA THR A 49 -3.50 7.67 8.74
C THR A 49 -3.78 8.86 7.83
N LEU A 50 -4.61 8.64 6.81
CA LEU A 50 -5.18 9.71 5.99
C LEU A 50 -6.71 9.69 6.15
N PHE A 51 -7.26 10.76 6.71
CA PHE A 51 -8.70 10.99 6.83
C PHE A 51 -9.10 12.17 5.95
N GLY A 52 -10.32 12.11 5.40
CA GLY A 52 -10.90 13.22 4.64
C GLY A 52 -10.85 14.52 5.45
N GLY A 53 -10.36 15.60 4.84
CA GLY A 53 -10.20 16.91 5.46
C GLY A 53 -8.86 17.15 6.18
N TYR A 54 -8.09 16.11 6.50
CA TYR A 54 -6.73 16.26 7.07
C TYR A 54 -5.65 16.15 5.99
N TYR A 55 -4.58 16.92 6.13
CA TYR A 55 -3.45 16.95 5.18
C TYR A 55 -3.88 17.21 3.73
N SER A 56 -5.01 17.89 3.57
CA SER A 56 -5.71 18.13 2.30
C SER A 56 -5.18 19.35 1.55
N SER A 57 -4.40 20.21 2.20
CA SER A 57 -3.80 21.36 1.52
C SER A 57 -2.80 20.90 0.44
N ASP A 58 -2.71 21.65 -0.65
CA ASP A 58 -1.71 21.44 -1.70
C ASP A 58 -0.29 21.30 -1.14
N ARG A 59 0.03 22.10 -0.11
CA ARG A 59 1.34 22.08 0.56
C ARG A 59 1.60 20.75 1.25
N ASP A 60 0.60 20.19 1.91
CA ASP A 60 0.70 18.91 2.63
C ASP A 60 0.78 17.75 1.65
N GLN A 61 -0.07 17.75 0.62
CA GLN A 61 -0.06 16.72 -0.42
C GLN A 61 1.30 16.69 -1.17
N ARG A 62 1.83 17.85 -1.58
CA ARG A 62 3.16 17.94 -2.21
C ARG A 62 4.27 17.50 -1.25
N ARG A 63 4.15 17.76 0.05
CA ARG A 63 5.11 17.25 1.05
C ARG A 63 5.04 15.72 1.15
N MET A 64 3.85 15.14 1.15
CA MET A 64 3.66 13.68 1.17
C MET A 64 4.26 13.03 -0.08
N VAL A 65 3.96 13.55 -1.27
CA VAL A 65 4.54 13.07 -2.54
C VAL A 65 6.07 13.17 -2.52
N ARG A 66 6.64 14.29 -2.10
CA ARG A 66 8.11 14.42 -1.98
C ARG A 66 8.72 13.39 -1.04
N ARG A 67 8.06 13.09 0.08
CA ARG A 67 8.51 12.03 1.00
C ARG A 67 8.45 10.66 0.35
N MET A 68 7.36 10.33 -0.34
CA MET A 68 7.23 9.05 -1.05
C MET A 68 8.28 8.90 -2.15
N LEU A 69 8.59 9.97 -2.88
CA LEU A 69 9.65 9.98 -3.90
C LEU A 69 11.06 9.75 -3.32
N GLY A 70 11.32 10.23 -2.10
CA GLY A 70 12.59 10.02 -1.40
C GLY A 70 12.65 8.74 -0.56
N GLN A 71 11.62 7.91 -0.59
CA GLN A 71 11.50 6.67 0.18
C GLN A 71 11.39 5.47 -0.77
N SER A 72 11.84 4.30 -0.33
CA SER A 72 11.47 3.07 -1.01
C SER A 72 10.06 2.66 -0.58
N VAL A 73 9.08 2.90 -1.46
CA VAL A 73 7.67 2.57 -1.25
C VAL A 73 7.22 1.68 -2.42
N PRO A 74 7.51 0.37 -2.41
CA PRO A 74 7.17 -0.50 -3.52
C PRO A 74 5.68 -0.85 -3.58
N LEU A 75 4.96 -0.74 -2.46
CA LEU A 75 3.58 -1.19 -2.32
C LEU A 75 2.70 -0.12 -1.69
N ALA A 76 1.45 -0.05 -2.16
CA ALA A 76 0.40 0.72 -1.53
C ALA A 76 -0.82 -0.18 -1.26
N ILE A 77 -1.46 0.01 -0.11
CA ILE A 77 -2.65 -0.74 0.31
C ILE A 77 -3.77 0.24 0.51
N VAL A 78 -4.77 0.21 -0.36
CA VAL A 78 -5.94 1.09 -0.27
C VAL A 78 -7.05 0.29 0.39
N PRO A 79 -7.33 0.47 1.68
CA PRO A 79 -8.46 -0.18 2.33
C PRO A 79 -9.78 0.39 1.80
N SER A 80 -10.89 -0.22 2.18
CA SER A 80 -12.23 0.14 1.70
C SER A 80 -12.56 1.63 1.93
N ASP A 81 -12.14 2.23 3.05
CA ASP A 81 -12.28 3.67 3.35
C ASP A 81 -11.20 4.54 2.68
N GLY A 82 -10.08 3.94 2.30
CA GLY A 82 -8.94 4.59 1.66
C GLY A 82 -9.24 5.19 0.29
N ARG A 83 -10.22 4.65 -0.44
CA ARG A 83 -10.65 5.20 -1.74
C ARG A 83 -11.21 6.61 -1.58
N ALA A 84 -12.09 6.81 -0.60
CA ALA A 84 -12.66 8.12 -0.31
C ALA A 84 -11.57 9.09 0.20
N ALA A 85 -10.66 8.60 1.05
CA ALA A 85 -9.53 9.40 1.52
C ALA A 85 -8.64 9.88 0.35
N LEU A 86 -8.24 8.98 -0.56
CA LEU A 86 -7.49 9.35 -1.76
C LEU A 86 -8.26 10.30 -2.68
N GLY A 87 -9.56 10.06 -2.88
CA GLY A 87 -10.41 10.92 -3.71
C GLY A 87 -10.45 12.38 -3.24
N SER A 88 -10.25 12.62 -1.94
CA SER A 88 -10.14 13.96 -1.37
C SER A 88 -8.75 14.62 -1.50
N LEU A 89 -7.74 13.88 -1.98
CA LEU A 89 -6.34 14.30 -2.07
C LEU A 89 -5.86 14.26 -3.53
N THR A 90 -6.28 15.24 -4.35
CA THR A 90 -6.02 15.28 -5.81
C THR A 90 -4.58 14.96 -6.20
N ILE A 91 -3.59 15.66 -5.63
CA ILE A 91 -2.16 15.50 -5.99
C ILE A 91 -1.64 14.11 -5.58
N VAL A 92 -2.10 13.59 -4.43
CA VAL A 92 -1.70 12.25 -3.96
C VAL A 92 -2.35 11.17 -4.82
N SER A 93 -3.63 11.34 -5.16
CA SER A 93 -4.38 10.44 -6.04
C SER A 93 -3.72 10.34 -7.41
N ASP A 94 -3.39 11.47 -8.04
CA ASP A 94 -2.69 11.53 -9.33
C ASP A 94 -1.32 10.86 -9.28
N PHE A 95 -0.58 11.06 -8.18
CA PHE A 95 0.69 10.38 -7.94
C PHE A 95 0.51 8.87 -7.83
N VAL A 96 -0.47 8.40 -7.06
CA VAL A 96 -0.74 6.97 -6.89
C VAL A 96 -1.14 6.34 -8.23
N GLN A 97 -2.04 6.97 -8.99
CA GLN A 97 -2.51 6.47 -10.28
C GLN A 97 -1.39 6.41 -11.34
N SER A 98 -0.51 7.40 -11.35
CA SER A 98 0.62 7.41 -12.29
C SER A 98 1.70 6.40 -11.93
N ARG A 99 1.98 6.21 -10.63
CA ARG A 99 3.15 5.46 -10.16
C ARG A 99 2.87 4.00 -9.81
N TYR A 100 1.62 3.63 -9.53
CA TYR A 100 1.25 2.29 -9.10
C TYR A 100 0.24 1.64 -10.03
N VAL A 101 0.17 0.32 -9.97
CA VAL A 101 -0.85 -0.51 -10.62
C VAL A 101 -1.41 -1.51 -9.62
N THR A 102 -2.70 -1.80 -9.71
CA THR A 102 -3.35 -2.82 -8.87
C THR A 102 -2.89 -4.22 -9.29
N ILE A 103 -2.52 -5.04 -8.32
CA ILE A 103 -2.12 -6.45 -8.51
C ILE A 103 -3.09 -7.43 -7.84
N ALA A 104 -3.90 -6.96 -6.91
CA ALA A 104 -4.96 -7.75 -6.29
C ALA A 104 -6.05 -6.87 -5.71
N ASP A 105 -7.28 -7.41 -5.75
CA ASP A 105 -8.43 -6.93 -5.01
C ASP A 105 -8.78 -8.00 -3.97
N ILE A 106 -8.77 -7.63 -2.69
CA ILE A 106 -9.01 -8.55 -1.57
C ILE A 106 -10.39 -8.23 -0.98
N PRO A 107 -11.41 -9.08 -1.22
CA PRO A 107 -12.72 -8.90 -0.60
C PRO A 107 -12.61 -8.94 0.92
N VAL A 108 -13.33 -8.05 1.62
CA VAL A 108 -13.43 -8.06 3.07
C VAL A 108 -14.89 -8.25 3.47
N GLU A 109 -15.18 -9.31 4.21
CA GLU A 109 -16.54 -9.63 4.62
C GLU A 109 -17.18 -8.50 5.45
N GLY A 110 -18.34 -8.03 5.00
CA GLY A 110 -19.07 -6.92 5.62
C GLY A 110 -18.67 -5.53 5.12
N TYR A 111 -17.78 -5.46 4.12
CA TYR A 111 -17.47 -4.22 3.40
C TYR A 111 -17.90 -4.33 1.94
N ALA A 112 -18.46 -3.26 1.39
CA ALA A 112 -18.90 -3.22 -0.01
C ALA A 112 -17.70 -3.15 -0.98
N GLU A 113 -16.63 -2.47 -0.57
CA GLU A 113 -15.44 -2.25 -1.38
C GLU A 113 -14.29 -3.16 -0.93
N PRO A 114 -13.54 -3.80 -1.86
CA PRO A 114 -12.37 -4.59 -1.52
C PRO A 114 -11.20 -3.71 -1.07
N VAL A 115 -10.22 -4.33 -0.40
CA VAL A 115 -8.90 -3.74 -0.20
C VAL A 115 -8.10 -3.91 -1.49
N LEU A 116 -7.53 -2.83 -2.02
CA LEU A 116 -6.67 -2.88 -3.19
C LEU A 116 -5.22 -3.04 -2.76
N VAL A 117 -4.52 -3.99 -3.36
CA VAL A 117 -3.06 -4.13 -3.27
C VAL A 117 -2.45 -3.58 -4.54
N LEU A 118 -1.64 -2.55 -4.40
CA LEU A 118 -0.98 -1.87 -5.50
C LEU A 118 0.52 -2.06 -5.40
N ILE A 119 1.18 -2.22 -6.55
CA ILE A 119 2.64 -2.24 -6.67
C ILE A 119 3.11 -1.08 -7.54
N ARG A 120 4.32 -0.59 -7.28
CA ARG A 120 4.98 0.40 -8.15
C ARG A 120 5.05 -0.17 -9.57
N ARG A 121 4.63 0.62 -10.55
CA ARG A 121 4.44 0.20 -11.95
C ARG A 121 5.69 -0.44 -12.57
N ASP A 122 6.87 0.10 -12.27
CA ASP A 122 8.16 -0.41 -12.75
C ASP A 122 8.57 -1.77 -12.14
N LEU A 123 7.86 -2.21 -11.10
CA LEU A 123 8.07 -3.51 -10.44
C LEU A 123 7.02 -4.55 -10.83
N ALA A 124 6.00 -4.17 -11.60
CA ALA A 124 4.89 -5.06 -11.97
C ALA A 124 5.30 -6.23 -12.87
N GLY A 125 6.45 -6.13 -13.54
CA GLY A 125 7.02 -7.20 -14.36
C GLY A 125 7.95 -8.17 -13.61
N ALA A 126 8.07 -8.05 -12.29
CA ALA A 126 8.91 -8.96 -11.50
C ALA A 126 8.36 -10.40 -11.52
N PRO A 127 9.22 -11.42 -11.39
CA PRO A 127 8.77 -12.81 -11.30
C PRO A 127 7.72 -13.02 -10.21
N PRO A 128 6.71 -13.88 -10.42
CA PRO A 128 5.63 -14.05 -9.46
C PRO A 128 6.09 -14.80 -8.21
N HIS A 129 5.60 -14.37 -7.06
CA HIS A 129 5.69 -15.08 -5.79
C HIS A 129 4.75 -16.29 -5.82
N GLN A 130 5.29 -17.50 -5.76
CA GLN A 130 4.55 -18.76 -5.98
C GLN A 130 3.23 -18.86 -5.16
N PRO A 131 3.19 -18.58 -3.84
CA PRO A 131 1.95 -18.66 -3.07
C PRO A 131 0.84 -17.68 -3.47
N THR A 132 1.18 -16.50 -4.01
CA THR A 132 0.19 -15.43 -4.28
C THR A 132 0.00 -15.13 -5.75
N GLY A 133 0.95 -15.52 -6.61
CA GLY A 133 1.01 -15.13 -8.02
C GLY A 133 1.40 -13.66 -8.26
N TRP A 134 1.65 -12.88 -7.20
CA TRP A 134 1.94 -11.45 -7.32
C TRP A 134 3.40 -11.17 -7.66
N PRO A 135 3.73 -10.08 -8.37
CA PRO A 135 5.12 -9.74 -8.72
C PRO A 135 6.01 -9.64 -7.47
N CYS A 136 7.20 -10.22 -7.48
CA CYS A 136 8.10 -10.29 -6.33
C CYS A 136 9.43 -9.56 -6.61
N PRO A 137 9.55 -8.26 -6.28
CA PRO A 137 10.72 -7.45 -6.60
C PRO A 137 12.02 -7.93 -5.97
N SER A 138 11.94 -8.52 -4.77
CA SER A 138 13.09 -9.05 -4.04
C SER A 138 13.32 -10.54 -4.27
N ALA A 139 12.64 -11.17 -5.23
CA ALA A 139 12.89 -12.58 -5.57
C ALA A 139 14.37 -12.75 -5.94
N ARG A 140 15.15 -13.35 -5.03
CA ARG A 140 16.47 -13.88 -5.39
C ARG A 140 16.24 -14.96 -6.45
N PRO A 141 17.03 -15.00 -7.53
CA PRO A 141 17.07 -16.18 -8.38
C PRO A 141 17.33 -17.40 -7.49
N LEU A 142 16.52 -18.44 -7.65
CA LEU A 142 16.84 -19.74 -7.07
C LEU A 142 18.19 -20.15 -7.68
N ALA A 143 19.22 -20.22 -6.84
CA ALA A 143 20.52 -20.78 -7.18
C ALA A 143 20.42 -22.30 -7.25
#